data_AF-A0A813M138-F1
#
_entry.id   AF-A0A813M138-F1
#
_cell.length_a   1.000
_cell.length_b   1.000
_cell.length_c   1.000
_cell.angle_alpha   90.00
_cell.angle_beta   90.00
_cell.angle_gamma   90.00
#
_symmetry.space_group_name_H-M   'P 1'
#
loop_
_entity.id
_entity.type
_entity.pdbx_description
1 polymer ?
#
loop_
_entity_poly.entity_id
_entity_poly.type
_entity_poly.pdbx_seq_one_letter_code
_entity_poly.pdbx_strand_id
1 'polypeptide(L)'
;MLKNLKLFLNDETIGEFAYTDSVFFFSHQITDKFLKFYEEHFKKIKSHKIEVDGYRDFLQPLGTNPLSISDFLVSTKYSNETQEKIYTSLYHLINKKSSKILAMTNSDFYHLGTVNEVMNYYFDTNDNVSIKFRNELCFEKIKKSNFYQDKNFNTEGCLIYSYAGLKCKIGLNSILEYCYFGDNISLTTGNYTFLNNCMVNNYDGRHLKIPDNVCIHTIPVNLKKPNGDFEIKYVTIFFNRNDDLKKNYKDLSKMFFLENQLGDNLSAIVSCLNGNSIWNLKIFRACDTMSTSFLCSYNFIENFIKFKLDAIIEFLTTDKEDLFSLFDLLEHNSYEKMIEYRLEYGLI
;
A
#
# COMPACT_ATOMS: atom_id res chain seq x y z
N MET A 1 -5.80 21.05 -12.01
CA MET A 1 -4.65 20.48 -12.73
C MET A 1 -4.88 20.44 -14.24
N LEU A 2 -6.05 20.00 -14.74
CA LEU A 2 -6.34 19.90 -16.19
C LEU A 2 -6.70 21.21 -16.91
N LYS A 3 -6.78 22.36 -16.21
CA LYS A 3 -7.07 23.69 -16.80
C LYS A 3 -6.06 24.11 -17.89
N ASN A 4 -4.92 23.42 -17.95
CA ASN A 4 -3.83 23.76 -18.83
C ASN A 4 -3.93 23.03 -20.17
N LEU A 5 -4.82 22.07 -20.37
CA LEU A 5 -4.83 21.25 -21.59
C LEU A 5 -5.88 21.76 -22.60
N LYS A 6 -5.56 21.69 -23.91
CA LYS A 6 -6.46 22.13 -24.98
C LYS A 6 -7.48 21.03 -25.28
N LEU A 7 -8.77 21.36 -25.17
CA LEU A 7 -9.88 20.46 -25.43
C LEU A 7 -10.35 20.58 -26.89
N PHE A 8 -10.78 19.46 -27.46
CA PHE A 8 -11.60 19.40 -28.67
C PHE A 8 -12.91 18.72 -28.27
N LEU A 9 -13.89 19.52 -27.84
CA LEU A 9 -15.26 19.06 -27.59
C LEU A 9 -16.14 19.75 -28.65
N ASN A 10 -16.86 18.97 -29.43
CA ASN A 10 -17.77 19.45 -30.46
C ASN A 10 -19.18 19.77 -29.90
N ASP A 11 -19.30 20.13 -28.63
CA ASP A 11 -20.59 20.38 -28.00
C ASP A 11 -20.58 21.73 -27.26
N GLU A 12 -21.14 22.75 -27.92
CA GLU A 12 -21.22 24.14 -27.45
C GLU A 12 -22.25 24.34 -26.31
N THR A 13 -22.94 23.27 -25.87
CA THR A 13 -24.07 23.37 -24.94
C THR A 13 -23.71 23.25 -23.45
N ILE A 14 -22.47 22.89 -23.11
CA ILE A 14 -22.07 22.64 -21.72
C ILE A 14 -21.15 23.77 -21.24
N GLY A 15 -21.68 24.60 -20.34
CA GLY A 15 -21.04 25.84 -19.87
C GLY A 15 -19.88 25.66 -18.89
N GLU A 16 -19.80 24.52 -18.18
CA GLU A 16 -18.71 24.19 -17.27
C GLU A 16 -18.42 22.68 -17.29
N PHE A 17 -17.15 22.32 -17.41
CA PHE A 17 -16.69 20.93 -17.28
C PHE A 17 -15.63 20.83 -16.20
N ALA A 18 -15.77 19.82 -15.33
CA ALA A 18 -14.69 19.35 -14.47
C ALA A 18 -14.30 17.95 -14.96
N TYR A 19 -13.07 17.82 -15.45
CA TYR A 19 -12.49 16.52 -15.76
C TYR A 19 -11.72 16.02 -14.55
N THR A 20 -11.84 14.73 -14.27
CA THR A 20 -10.94 14.00 -13.37
C THR A 20 -10.06 13.12 -14.24
N ASP A 21 -8.79 13.03 -13.86
CA ASP A 21 -7.81 12.18 -14.50
C ASP A 21 -7.72 10.86 -13.75
N SER A 22 -7.75 9.77 -14.51
CA SER A 22 -7.55 8.41 -14.01
C SER A 22 -6.25 7.79 -14.51
N VAL A 23 -5.80 8.21 -15.69
CA VAL A 23 -4.58 7.77 -16.33
C VAL A 23 -4.12 8.82 -17.35
N PHE A 24 -2.81 8.91 -17.58
CA PHE A 24 -2.25 9.66 -18.68
C PHE A 24 -1.23 8.80 -19.43
N PHE A 25 -1.14 9.01 -20.73
CA PHE A 25 -0.23 8.30 -21.61
C PHE A 25 0.74 9.28 -22.26
N PHE A 26 2.00 8.87 -22.38
CA PHE A 26 3.01 9.61 -23.11
C PHE A 26 3.21 9.01 -24.50
N SER A 27 3.43 9.86 -25.49
CA SER A 27 3.87 9.39 -26.80
C SER A 27 5.29 8.84 -26.69
N HIS A 28 5.67 7.94 -27.61
CA HIS A 28 7.01 7.36 -27.66
C HIS A 28 8.13 8.41 -27.58
N GLN A 29 7.99 9.55 -28.28
CA GLN A 29 8.95 10.64 -28.26
C GLN A 29 9.15 11.29 -26.89
N ILE A 30 8.11 11.33 -26.06
CA ILE A 30 8.18 11.85 -24.69
C ILE A 30 8.75 10.77 -23.77
N THR A 31 8.35 9.51 -23.96
CA THR A 31 8.91 8.36 -23.25
C THR A 31 10.43 8.29 -23.42
N ASP A 32 10.96 8.47 -24.64
CA ASP A 32 12.41 8.46 -24.88
C ASP A 32 13.15 9.56 -24.09
N LYS A 33 12.50 10.72 -23.91
CA LYS A 33 13.07 11.82 -23.10
C LYS A 33 13.03 11.48 -21.63
N PHE A 34 11.97 10.85 -21.16
CA PHE A 34 11.90 10.35 -19.78
C PHE A 34 12.95 9.28 -19.52
N LEU A 35 13.21 8.38 -20.47
CA LEU A 35 14.27 7.38 -20.36
C LEU A 35 15.65 8.03 -20.24
N LYS A 36 15.95 9.03 -21.07
CA LYS A 36 17.21 9.80 -20.95
C LYS A 36 17.32 10.55 -19.63
N PHE A 37 16.25 11.24 -19.23
CA PHE A 37 16.20 11.91 -17.92
C PHE A 37 16.42 10.93 -16.77
N TYR A 38 15.80 9.75 -16.85
CA TYR A 38 16.00 8.68 -15.90
C TYR A 38 17.46 8.24 -15.88
N GLU A 39 18.08 7.91 -17.03
CA GLU A 39 19.48 7.52 -17.09
C GLU A 39 20.43 8.58 -16.48
N GLU A 40 20.16 9.86 -16.73
CA GLU A 40 20.97 10.99 -16.24
C GLU A 40 20.79 11.24 -14.72
N HIS A 41 19.57 11.08 -14.20
CA HIS A 41 19.22 11.50 -12.84
C HIS A 41 18.93 10.35 -11.86
N PHE A 42 18.76 9.10 -12.34
CA PHE A 42 18.30 7.96 -11.53
C PHE A 42 19.17 7.71 -10.31
N LYS A 43 20.49 7.77 -10.45
CA LYS A 43 21.40 7.61 -9.30
C LYS A 43 21.12 8.64 -8.20
N LYS A 44 20.83 9.89 -8.57
CA LYS A 44 20.53 10.98 -7.61
C LYS A 44 19.14 10.83 -7.02
N ILE A 45 18.14 10.51 -7.86
CA ILE A 45 16.76 10.23 -7.43
C ILE A 45 16.77 9.12 -6.39
N LYS A 46 17.48 8.03 -6.67
CA LYS A 46 17.64 6.89 -5.76
C LYS A 46 18.39 7.28 -4.48
N SER A 47 19.59 7.84 -4.61
CA SER A 47 20.43 8.14 -3.44
C SER A 47 19.84 9.18 -2.49
N HIS A 48 19.02 10.09 -3.01
CA HIS A 48 18.34 11.14 -2.22
C HIS A 48 16.87 10.84 -1.97
N LYS A 49 16.40 9.62 -2.28
CA LYS A 49 15.03 9.14 -2.02
C LYS A 49 13.97 10.15 -2.50
N ILE A 50 14.11 10.61 -3.73
CA ILE A 50 13.26 11.67 -4.31
C ILE A 50 11.99 11.04 -4.87
N GLU A 51 10.84 11.42 -4.31
CA GLU A 51 9.51 10.98 -4.78
C GLU A 51 9.07 11.87 -5.96
N VAL A 52 9.05 11.30 -7.17
CA VAL A 52 8.47 11.93 -8.35
C VAL A 52 7.02 11.48 -8.47
N ASP A 53 6.08 12.41 -8.39
CA ASP A 53 4.65 12.17 -8.46
C ASP A 53 4.11 12.53 -9.84
N GLY A 54 3.44 11.57 -10.50
CA GLY A 54 2.97 11.75 -11.87
C GLY A 54 1.95 12.87 -12.04
N TYR A 55 1.10 13.12 -11.05
CA TYR A 55 0.07 14.15 -11.12
C TYR A 55 0.67 15.52 -10.79
N ARG A 56 1.30 15.64 -9.62
CA ARG A 56 1.96 16.86 -9.15
C ARG A 56 3.06 17.31 -10.11
N ASP A 57 3.96 16.41 -10.50
CA ASP A 57 5.18 16.80 -11.18
C ASP A 57 5.04 16.85 -12.70
N PHE A 58 4.15 16.04 -13.28
CA PHE A 58 3.99 16.03 -14.74
C PHE A 58 2.84 16.91 -15.23
N LEU A 59 1.70 16.96 -14.54
CA LEU A 59 0.53 17.65 -15.09
C LEU A 59 0.57 19.17 -14.86
N GLN A 60 1.18 19.63 -13.77
CA GLN A 60 1.33 21.06 -13.49
C GLN A 60 2.10 21.84 -14.58
N PRO A 61 3.25 21.35 -15.08
CA PRO A 61 3.97 21.98 -16.18
C PRO A 61 3.39 21.69 -17.58
N LEU A 62 2.40 20.80 -17.70
CA LEU A 62 1.89 20.38 -19.00
C LEU A 62 0.85 21.36 -19.57
N GLY A 63 0.81 21.47 -20.91
CA GLY A 63 -0.27 22.15 -21.63
C GLY A 63 -0.01 23.61 -22.03
N THR A 64 -1.08 24.30 -22.38
CA THR A 64 -1.13 25.68 -22.90
C THR A 64 -1.10 26.77 -21.82
N ASN A 65 -1.40 26.44 -20.56
CA ASN A 65 -1.32 27.38 -19.44
C ASN A 65 -0.54 26.82 -18.23
N PRO A 66 0.72 26.38 -18.41
CA PRO A 66 1.48 25.72 -17.36
C PRO A 66 1.72 26.65 -16.16
N LEU A 67 1.84 26.07 -14.96
CA LEU A 67 2.32 26.79 -13.78
C LEU A 67 3.71 27.38 -14.06
N SER A 68 4.01 28.54 -13.47
CA SER A 68 5.36 29.09 -13.54
C SER A 68 6.35 28.15 -12.84
N ILE A 69 7.63 28.21 -13.22
CA ILE A 69 8.65 27.35 -12.60
C ILE A 69 8.77 27.61 -11.10
N SER A 70 8.62 28.85 -10.65
CA SER A 70 8.66 29.20 -9.22
C SER A 70 7.50 28.57 -8.46
N ASP A 71 6.28 28.67 -9.00
CA ASP A 71 5.10 28.11 -8.33
C ASP A 71 5.10 26.58 -8.34
N PHE A 72 5.59 25.99 -9.43
CA PHE A 72 5.83 24.56 -9.53
C PHE A 72 6.80 24.08 -8.45
N LEU A 73 7.97 24.72 -8.32
CA LEU A 73 8.96 24.32 -7.32
C LEU A 73 8.41 24.44 -5.89
N VAL A 74 7.59 25.46 -5.60
CA VAL A 74 6.89 25.57 -4.31
C VAL A 74 5.96 24.38 -4.06
N SER A 75 5.26 23.89 -5.09
CA SER A 75 4.32 22.76 -4.95
C SER A 75 5.02 21.42 -4.70
N THR A 76 6.26 21.26 -5.20
CA THR A 76 7.05 20.03 -5.00
C THR A 76 7.60 19.85 -3.58
N LYS A 77 7.58 20.90 -2.74
CA LYS A 77 8.10 20.88 -1.36
C LYS A 77 9.51 20.29 -1.23
N TYR A 78 10.40 20.59 -2.18
CA TYR A 78 11.79 20.13 -2.13
C TYR A 78 12.52 20.65 -0.87
N SER A 79 13.49 19.88 -0.39
CA SER A 79 14.23 20.15 0.85
C SER A 79 15.72 20.46 0.65
N ASN A 80 16.24 20.27 -0.57
CA ASN A 80 17.65 20.47 -0.88
C ASN A 80 17.89 20.80 -2.36
N GLU A 81 19.09 21.31 -2.67
CA GLU A 81 19.50 21.74 -4.00
C GLU A 81 19.48 20.60 -5.04
N THR A 82 19.76 19.35 -4.62
CA THR A 82 19.70 18.20 -5.53
C THR A 82 18.29 17.94 -6.01
N GLN A 83 17.31 17.99 -5.10
CA GLN A 83 15.88 17.87 -5.44
C GLN A 83 15.43 19.02 -6.34
N GLU A 84 15.81 20.26 -6.02
CA GLU A 84 15.48 21.44 -6.83
C GLU A 84 15.96 21.28 -8.28
N LYS A 85 17.20 20.83 -8.49
CA LYS A 85 17.76 20.58 -9.83
C LYS A 85 16.97 19.51 -10.59
N ILE A 86 16.58 18.44 -9.92
CA ILE A 86 15.82 17.34 -10.54
C ILE A 86 14.42 17.82 -10.95
N TYR A 87 13.70 18.51 -10.06
CA TYR A 87 12.38 19.06 -10.37
C TYR A 87 12.46 20.13 -11.46
N THR A 88 13.49 20.97 -11.45
CA THR A 88 13.75 21.96 -12.52
C THR A 88 13.95 21.30 -13.88
N SER A 89 14.82 20.28 -13.96
CA SER A 89 15.03 19.53 -15.20
C SER A 89 13.74 18.85 -15.68
N LEU A 90 12.97 18.27 -14.76
CA LEU A 90 11.68 17.63 -15.06
C LEU A 90 10.66 18.64 -15.59
N TYR A 91 10.54 19.80 -14.94
CA TYR A 91 9.70 20.90 -15.39
C TYR A 91 10.03 21.26 -16.84
N HIS A 92 11.30 21.48 -17.18
CA HIS A 92 11.69 21.84 -18.54
C HIS A 92 11.44 20.74 -19.57
N LEU A 93 11.51 19.46 -19.17
CA LEU A 93 11.20 18.33 -20.03
C LEU A 93 9.72 18.34 -20.46
N ILE A 94 8.82 18.75 -19.58
CA ILE A 94 7.36 18.66 -19.77
C ILE A 94 6.73 19.99 -20.17
N ASN A 95 7.35 21.11 -19.80
CA ASN A 95 6.80 22.43 -20.00
C ASN A 95 6.40 22.68 -21.46
N LYS A 96 5.16 23.13 -21.65
CA LYS A 96 4.56 23.45 -22.96
C LYS A 96 4.53 22.29 -23.96
N LYS A 97 4.62 21.03 -23.53
CA LYS A 97 4.34 19.89 -24.43
C LYS A 97 2.85 19.88 -24.78
N SER A 98 2.57 19.52 -26.04
CA SER A 98 1.20 19.35 -26.52
C SER A 98 0.56 18.17 -25.81
N SER A 99 -0.69 18.36 -25.40
CA SER A 99 -1.50 17.36 -24.73
C SER A 99 -2.88 17.30 -25.38
N LYS A 100 -3.53 16.15 -25.28
CA LYS A 100 -4.92 15.93 -25.68
C LYS A 100 -5.64 15.23 -24.53
N ILE A 101 -6.90 15.55 -24.35
CA ILE A 101 -7.78 14.87 -23.39
C ILE A 101 -8.70 13.95 -24.18
N LEU A 102 -8.76 12.68 -23.77
CA LEU A 102 -9.80 11.75 -24.18
C LEU A 102 -10.83 11.68 -23.04
N ALA A 103 -12.03 12.22 -23.28
CA ALA A 103 -13.10 12.18 -22.30
C ALA A 103 -13.82 10.83 -22.36
N MET A 104 -13.89 10.13 -21.23
CA MET A 104 -14.67 8.89 -21.10
C MET A 104 -15.96 9.19 -20.33
N THR A 105 -17.02 9.53 -21.06
CA THR A 105 -18.29 10.03 -20.47
C THR A 105 -19.19 8.95 -19.89
N ASN A 106 -18.94 7.68 -20.22
CA ASN A 106 -19.72 6.52 -19.75
C ASN A 106 -18.89 5.62 -18.83
N SER A 107 -17.94 6.19 -18.10
CA SER A 107 -17.08 5.46 -17.16
C SER A 107 -17.39 5.86 -15.72
N ASP A 108 -17.41 4.87 -14.84
CA ASP A 108 -17.45 5.06 -13.40
C ASP A 108 -16.05 5.01 -12.82
N PHE A 109 -15.71 5.97 -11.97
CA PHE A 109 -14.42 6.08 -11.32
C PHE A 109 -14.58 5.87 -9.82
N TYR A 110 -13.99 4.79 -9.32
CA TYR A 110 -13.95 4.47 -7.89
C TYR A 110 -12.55 4.72 -7.37
N HIS A 111 -12.43 5.52 -6.30
CA HIS A 111 -11.14 5.87 -5.72
C HIS A 111 -10.80 4.91 -4.58
N LEU A 112 -9.79 4.07 -4.79
CA LEU A 112 -9.32 3.07 -3.83
C LEU A 112 -8.02 3.54 -3.15
N GLY A 113 -8.00 4.78 -2.66
CA GLY A 113 -6.79 5.39 -2.10
C GLY A 113 -6.54 5.03 -0.64
N THR A 114 -7.56 4.60 0.10
CA THR A 114 -7.46 4.23 1.52
C THR A 114 -8.17 2.92 1.82
N VAL A 115 -7.74 2.24 2.88
CA VAL A 115 -8.45 1.05 3.37
C VAL A 115 -9.88 1.40 3.78
N ASN A 116 -10.14 2.61 4.30
CA ASN A 116 -11.49 3.07 4.61
C ASN A 116 -12.39 3.16 3.37
N GLU A 117 -11.88 3.67 2.25
CA GLU A 117 -12.64 3.70 1.00
C GLU A 117 -12.95 2.29 0.49
N VAL A 118 -11.96 1.39 0.52
CA VAL A 118 -12.18 -0.03 0.19
C VAL A 118 -13.27 -0.60 1.09
N MET A 119 -13.18 -0.43 2.41
CA MET A 119 -14.18 -0.93 3.36
C MET A 119 -15.58 -0.37 3.10
N ASN A 120 -15.70 0.93 2.82
CA ASN A 120 -16.98 1.56 2.50
C ASN A 120 -17.59 0.94 1.24
N TYR A 121 -16.80 0.81 0.17
CA TYR A 121 -17.26 0.18 -1.05
C TYR A 121 -17.75 -1.26 -0.84
N TYR A 122 -17.12 -2.02 0.07
CA TYR A 122 -17.51 -3.41 0.34
C TYR A 122 -18.70 -3.55 1.30
N PHE A 123 -18.88 -2.64 2.26
CA PHE A 123 -19.82 -2.86 3.37
C PHE A 123 -20.88 -1.76 3.56
N ASP A 124 -20.72 -0.56 3.00
CA ASP A 124 -21.75 0.48 3.13
C ASP A 124 -22.98 0.15 2.27
N THR A 125 -24.10 -0.15 2.92
CA THR A 125 -25.36 -0.50 2.26
C THR A 125 -26.28 0.68 2.01
N ASN A 126 -25.90 1.89 2.43
CA ASN A 126 -26.70 3.11 2.28
C ASN A 126 -26.14 4.04 1.20
N ASP A 127 -24.83 3.94 0.91
CA ASP A 127 -24.19 4.70 -0.15
C ASP A 127 -24.43 4.10 -1.55
N ASN A 128 -25.05 4.88 -2.44
CA ASN A 128 -25.37 4.45 -3.80
C ASN A 128 -24.14 4.12 -4.64
N VAL A 129 -23.02 4.83 -4.43
CA VAL A 129 -21.77 4.56 -5.16
C VAL A 129 -21.20 3.21 -4.75
N SER A 130 -21.20 2.90 -3.46
CA SER A 130 -20.78 1.61 -2.90
C SER A 130 -21.68 0.46 -3.35
N ILE A 131 -23.00 0.67 -3.38
CA ILE A 131 -23.95 -0.31 -3.95
C ILE A 131 -23.63 -0.59 -5.42
N LYS A 132 -23.42 0.47 -6.22
CA LYS A 132 -23.11 0.36 -7.66
C LYS A 132 -21.78 -0.36 -7.89
N PHE A 133 -20.72 0.03 -7.17
CA PHE A 133 -19.41 -0.63 -7.17
C PHE A 133 -19.56 -2.14 -6.98
N ARG A 134 -20.39 -2.53 -6.00
CA ARG A 134 -20.56 -3.95 -5.69
C ARG A 134 -21.31 -4.73 -6.77
N ASN A 135 -22.31 -4.10 -7.36
CA ASN A 135 -23.10 -4.70 -8.42
C ASN A 135 -22.25 -4.89 -9.69
N GLU A 136 -21.41 -3.92 -10.03
CA GLU A 136 -20.57 -3.94 -11.24
C GLU A 136 -19.43 -4.95 -11.15
N LEU A 137 -18.74 -5.02 -10.00
CA LEU A 137 -17.67 -5.98 -9.78
C LEU A 137 -18.16 -7.42 -9.53
N CYS A 138 -19.46 -7.68 -9.68
CA CYS A 138 -20.07 -8.99 -9.54
C CYS A 138 -19.69 -9.69 -8.21
N PHE A 139 -19.73 -9.01 -7.06
CA PHE A 139 -19.41 -9.67 -5.78
C PHE A 139 -20.33 -10.85 -5.47
N GLU A 140 -21.53 -10.93 -6.07
CA GLU A 140 -22.38 -12.12 -6.02
C GLU A 140 -21.70 -13.38 -6.57
N LYS A 141 -20.74 -13.25 -7.50
CA LYS A 141 -19.90 -14.35 -7.99
C LYS A 141 -18.69 -14.60 -7.08
N ILE A 142 -18.13 -13.57 -6.46
CA ILE A 142 -16.97 -13.67 -5.54
C ILE A 142 -17.36 -14.34 -4.21
N LYS A 143 -18.64 -14.32 -3.82
CA LYS A 143 -19.16 -15.19 -2.73
C LYS A 143 -18.92 -16.69 -2.98
N LYS A 144 -18.68 -17.10 -4.23
CA LYS A 144 -18.16 -18.43 -4.57
C LYS A 144 -16.64 -18.34 -4.72
N SER A 145 -15.93 -18.18 -3.61
CA SER A 145 -14.52 -18.57 -3.58
C SER A 145 -14.43 -20.03 -4.07
N ASN A 146 -13.41 -20.37 -4.86
CA ASN A 146 -13.24 -21.69 -5.51
C ASN A 146 -13.11 -22.87 -4.53
N PHE A 147 -13.14 -22.60 -3.24
CA PHE A 147 -13.16 -23.60 -2.18
C PHE A 147 -14.57 -23.69 -1.62
N TYR A 148 -15.10 -24.92 -1.59
CA TYR A 148 -16.39 -25.27 -0.99
C TYR A 148 -16.57 -24.56 0.37
N GLN A 149 -17.30 -23.45 0.39
CA GLN A 149 -17.80 -22.91 1.65
C GLN A 149 -18.94 -23.82 2.09
N ASP A 150 -18.66 -24.63 3.11
CA ASP A 150 -19.70 -25.37 3.82
C ASP A 150 -20.77 -24.37 4.29
N LYS A 151 -22.05 -24.76 4.23
CA LYS A 151 -23.20 -23.91 4.63
C LYS A 151 -23.13 -23.47 6.10
N ASN A 152 -22.22 -24.06 6.87
CA ASN A 152 -21.98 -23.78 8.29
C ASN A 152 -20.86 -22.75 8.54
N PHE A 153 -20.19 -22.23 7.49
CA PHE A 153 -19.14 -21.23 7.66
C PHE A 153 -19.75 -19.85 7.95
N ASN A 154 -19.77 -19.47 9.23
CA ASN A 154 -20.33 -18.19 9.67
C ASN A 154 -19.31 -17.06 9.45
N THR A 155 -19.50 -16.27 8.39
CA THR A 155 -18.66 -15.09 8.11
C THR A 155 -19.50 -13.82 8.11
N GLU A 156 -19.11 -12.87 8.95
CA GLU A 156 -19.64 -11.50 8.91
C GLU A 156 -18.74 -10.56 8.06
N GLY A 157 -17.72 -11.13 7.41
CA GLY A 157 -16.80 -10.46 6.50
C GLY A 157 -16.83 -11.01 5.07
N CYS A 158 -15.92 -10.54 4.24
CA CYS A 158 -15.75 -10.89 2.83
C CYS A 158 -14.48 -11.73 2.63
N LEU A 159 -14.62 -12.84 1.91
CA LEU A 159 -13.49 -13.63 1.41
C LEU A 159 -13.36 -13.42 -0.09
N ILE A 160 -12.22 -12.91 -0.54
CA ILE A 160 -11.92 -12.67 -1.94
C ILE A 160 -10.71 -13.52 -2.27
N TYR A 161 -10.85 -14.49 -3.20
CA TYR A 161 -9.72 -15.30 -3.63
C TYR A 161 -8.90 -15.88 -2.47
N SER A 162 -9.61 -16.32 -1.43
CA SER A 162 -9.03 -16.70 -0.14
C SER A 162 -9.60 -18.02 0.35
N TYR A 163 -8.81 -18.71 1.16
CA TYR A 163 -9.19 -19.92 1.87
C TYR A 163 -9.03 -19.72 3.38
N ALA A 164 -10.07 -20.09 4.13
CA ALA A 164 -10.07 -20.09 5.58
C ALA A 164 -10.75 -21.36 6.08
N GLY A 165 -10.00 -22.19 6.81
CA GLY A 165 -10.49 -23.44 7.38
C GLY A 165 -11.65 -23.26 8.36
N LEU A 166 -12.37 -24.34 8.68
CA LEU A 166 -13.61 -24.30 9.50
C LEU A 166 -13.42 -23.74 10.93
N LYS A 167 -12.19 -23.70 11.43
CA LYS A 167 -11.86 -23.14 12.75
C LYS A 167 -11.58 -21.62 12.70
N CYS A 168 -11.63 -21.02 11.52
CA CYS A 168 -11.51 -19.59 11.33
C CYS A 168 -12.87 -18.90 11.55
N LYS A 169 -12.87 -17.76 12.23
CA LYS A 169 -14.02 -16.88 12.41
C LYS A 169 -13.65 -15.50 11.90
N ILE A 170 -14.40 -15.03 10.91
CA ILE A 170 -14.15 -13.73 10.28
C ILE A 170 -15.10 -12.71 10.88
N GLY A 171 -14.53 -11.70 11.54
CA GLY A 171 -15.26 -10.62 12.19
C GLY A 171 -16.02 -9.73 11.20
N LEU A 172 -16.93 -8.92 11.74
CA LEU A 172 -17.81 -8.03 10.99
C LEU A 172 -17.01 -7.06 10.11
N ASN A 173 -17.47 -6.84 8.87
CA ASN A 173 -16.91 -5.87 7.94
C ASN A 173 -15.39 -6.06 7.72
N SER A 174 -14.92 -7.30 7.77
CA SER A 174 -13.52 -7.65 7.54
C SER A 174 -13.33 -8.24 6.15
N ILE A 175 -12.17 -8.02 5.53
CA ILE A 175 -11.84 -8.53 4.21
C ILE A 175 -10.60 -9.40 4.33
N LEU A 176 -10.68 -10.63 3.81
CA LEU A 176 -9.51 -11.46 3.52
C LEU A 176 -9.37 -11.56 2.01
N GLU A 177 -8.23 -11.15 1.49
CA GLU A 177 -7.93 -11.13 0.07
C GLU A 177 -6.62 -11.87 -0.23
N TYR A 178 -6.62 -12.87 -1.12
CA TYR A 178 -5.46 -13.72 -1.39
C TYR A 178 -4.85 -14.38 -0.14
N CYS A 179 -5.68 -14.67 0.86
CA CYS A 179 -5.27 -15.30 2.10
C CYS A 179 -5.42 -16.81 2.06
N TYR A 180 -4.54 -17.52 2.77
CA TYR A 180 -4.67 -18.97 2.97
C TYR A 180 -4.43 -19.35 4.43
N PHE A 181 -5.49 -19.77 5.12
CA PHE A 181 -5.43 -20.32 6.48
C PHE A 181 -5.94 -21.76 6.45
N GLY A 182 -5.02 -22.72 6.63
CA GLY A 182 -5.31 -24.16 6.58
C GLY A 182 -6.39 -24.63 7.57
N ASP A 183 -6.97 -25.82 7.35
CA ASP A 183 -8.00 -26.42 8.22
C ASP A 183 -7.59 -26.60 9.70
N ASN A 184 -6.29 -26.76 9.94
CA ASN A 184 -5.71 -26.89 11.27
C ASN A 184 -5.60 -25.54 12.01
N ILE A 185 -5.77 -24.41 11.31
CA ILE A 185 -5.57 -23.08 11.87
C ILE A 185 -6.81 -22.59 12.59
N SER A 186 -6.64 -22.20 13.85
CA SER A 186 -7.68 -21.53 14.63
C SER A 186 -7.40 -20.03 14.68
N LEU A 187 -8.21 -19.26 13.97
CA LEU A 187 -8.08 -17.82 13.81
C LEU A 187 -9.42 -17.14 14.09
N THR A 188 -9.43 -16.06 14.86
CA THR A 188 -10.54 -15.11 14.90
C THR A 188 -10.02 -13.76 14.48
N THR A 189 -10.63 -13.14 13.46
CA THR A 189 -10.34 -11.74 13.16
C THR A 189 -11.26 -10.83 13.95
N GLY A 190 -10.73 -9.68 14.38
CA GLY A 190 -11.53 -8.57 14.88
C GLY A 190 -12.41 -7.99 13.78
N ASN A 191 -13.21 -7.02 14.15
CA ASN A 191 -14.07 -6.28 13.22
C ASN A 191 -13.24 -5.27 12.41
N TYR A 192 -13.72 -4.95 11.21
CA TYR A 192 -13.10 -3.95 10.33
C TYR A 192 -11.62 -4.25 10.00
N THR A 193 -11.25 -5.53 9.89
CA THR A 193 -9.88 -5.95 9.59
C THR A 193 -9.65 -6.16 8.10
N PHE A 194 -8.46 -5.85 7.61
CA PHE A 194 -8.06 -6.09 6.22
C PHE A 194 -6.83 -6.98 6.17
N LEU A 195 -6.98 -8.24 5.78
CA LEU A 195 -5.89 -9.18 5.62
C LEU A 195 -5.67 -9.42 4.14
N ASN A 196 -4.48 -9.14 3.64
CA ASN A 196 -4.14 -9.36 2.24
C ASN A 196 -2.89 -10.21 2.10
N ASN A 197 -2.92 -11.20 1.20
CA ASN A 197 -1.77 -12.05 0.89
C ASN A 197 -1.17 -12.75 2.13
N CYS A 198 -1.97 -12.97 3.18
CA CYS A 198 -1.52 -13.57 4.44
C CYS A 198 -1.70 -15.09 4.42
N MET A 199 -0.74 -15.82 4.98
CA MET A 199 -0.75 -17.28 4.92
C MET A 199 -0.29 -17.92 6.23
N VAL A 200 -1.01 -18.95 6.70
CA VAL A 200 -0.54 -19.86 7.75
C VAL A 200 -0.89 -21.30 7.39
N ASN A 201 0.15 -22.12 7.16
CA ASN A 201 0.03 -23.56 6.90
C ASN A 201 0.44 -24.41 8.10
N ASN A 202 1.50 -23.98 8.78
CA ASN A 202 2.06 -24.67 9.94
C ASN A 202 1.88 -23.79 11.17
N TYR A 203 1.44 -24.40 12.27
CA TYR A 203 1.02 -23.68 13.45
C TYR A 203 1.24 -24.49 14.73
N ASP A 204 1.53 -23.77 15.81
CA ASP A 204 1.82 -24.31 17.15
C ASP A 204 0.55 -24.76 17.91
N GLY A 205 -0.64 -24.62 17.29
CA GLY A 205 -1.92 -25.06 17.83
C GLY A 205 -2.60 -24.07 18.78
N ARG A 206 -2.08 -22.85 18.99
CA ARG A 206 -2.75 -21.83 19.82
C ARG A 206 -4.05 -21.32 19.17
N HIS A 207 -4.62 -20.20 19.62
CA HIS A 207 -5.71 -19.56 18.87
C HIS A 207 -5.28 -18.13 18.53
N LEU A 208 -5.22 -17.81 17.25
CA LEU A 208 -4.83 -16.48 16.76
C LEU A 208 -6.02 -15.53 16.87
N LYS A 209 -5.85 -14.40 17.55
CA LYS A 209 -6.87 -13.35 17.66
C LYS A 209 -6.37 -12.04 17.09
N ILE A 210 -6.74 -11.75 15.84
CA ILE A 210 -6.39 -10.46 15.22
C ILE A 210 -7.26 -9.37 15.86
N PRO A 211 -6.69 -8.25 16.32
CA PRO A 211 -7.47 -7.13 16.88
C PRO A 211 -8.35 -6.44 15.83
N ASP A 212 -9.32 -5.66 16.30
CA ASP A 212 -10.17 -4.81 15.45
C ASP A 212 -9.33 -3.75 14.70
N ASN A 213 -9.83 -3.30 13.55
CA ASN A 213 -9.25 -2.22 12.74
C ASN A 213 -7.81 -2.47 12.25
N VAL A 214 -7.27 -3.69 12.38
CA VAL A 214 -5.91 -3.99 11.92
C VAL A 214 -5.91 -4.35 10.43
N CYS A 215 -4.96 -3.76 9.71
CA CYS A 215 -4.62 -4.12 8.34
C CYS A 215 -3.31 -4.90 8.35
N ILE A 216 -3.25 -6.04 7.66
CA ILE A 216 -2.07 -6.91 7.59
C ILE A 216 -1.83 -7.31 6.13
N HIS A 217 -0.59 -7.20 5.68
CA HIS A 217 -0.20 -7.63 4.34
C HIS A 217 1.17 -8.30 4.34
N THR A 218 1.30 -9.47 3.71
CA THR A 218 2.60 -10.14 3.55
C THR A 218 3.17 -9.90 2.16
N ILE A 219 4.40 -9.39 2.11
CA ILE A 219 5.13 -9.04 0.90
C ILE A 219 6.31 -10.02 0.73
N PRO A 220 6.39 -10.77 -0.38
CA PRO A 220 7.62 -11.46 -0.75
C PRO A 220 8.68 -10.45 -1.19
N VAL A 221 9.88 -10.58 -0.66
CA VAL A 221 11.00 -9.67 -0.92
C VAL A 221 12.22 -10.41 -1.48
N ASN A 222 12.83 -9.85 -2.52
CA ASN A 222 14.08 -10.32 -3.11
C ASN A 222 15.26 -9.61 -2.43
N LEU A 223 15.95 -10.29 -1.51
CA LEU A 223 17.12 -9.75 -0.82
C LEU A 223 18.40 -10.24 -1.50
N LYS A 224 19.32 -9.32 -1.78
CA LYS A 224 20.60 -9.67 -2.41
C LYS A 224 21.59 -10.17 -1.34
N LYS A 225 22.06 -11.40 -1.48
CA LYS A 225 23.11 -12.00 -0.65
C LYS A 225 24.49 -11.42 -0.98
N PRO A 226 25.46 -11.51 -0.04
CA PRO A 226 26.83 -11.05 -0.27
C PRO A 226 27.53 -11.72 -1.46
N ASN A 227 27.17 -12.97 -1.76
CA ASN A 227 27.70 -13.73 -2.89
C ASN A 227 27.10 -13.31 -4.26
N GLY A 228 26.13 -12.38 -4.27
CA GLY A 228 25.48 -11.88 -5.46
C GLY A 228 24.14 -12.54 -5.80
N ASP A 229 23.80 -13.66 -5.15
CA ASP A 229 22.52 -14.36 -5.36
C ASP A 229 21.35 -13.61 -4.69
N PHE A 230 20.13 -13.95 -5.09
CA PHE A 230 18.92 -13.46 -4.44
C PHE A 230 18.35 -14.51 -3.50
N GLU A 231 17.91 -14.04 -2.33
CA GLU A 231 17.11 -14.79 -1.38
C GLU A 231 15.69 -14.27 -1.37
N ILE A 232 14.72 -15.18 -1.41
CA ILE A 232 13.34 -14.83 -1.12
C ILE A 232 13.16 -14.85 0.40
N LYS A 233 12.77 -13.71 0.96
CA LYS A 233 12.19 -13.63 2.30
C LYS A 233 10.76 -13.09 2.20
N TYR A 234 10.07 -13.09 3.32
CA TYR A 234 8.71 -12.59 3.44
C TYR A 234 8.61 -11.61 4.60
N VAL A 235 8.01 -10.45 4.36
CA VAL A 235 7.82 -9.40 5.36
C VAL A 235 6.33 -9.13 5.51
N THR A 236 5.82 -9.24 6.73
CA THR A 236 4.41 -8.98 7.02
C THR A 236 4.29 -7.59 7.65
N ILE A 237 3.74 -6.67 6.88
CA ILE A 237 3.44 -5.31 7.31
C ILE A 237 2.09 -5.27 8.01
N PHE A 238 1.96 -4.37 8.98
CA PHE A 238 0.75 -4.21 9.76
C PHE A 238 0.61 -2.79 10.30
N PHE A 239 -0.62 -2.33 10.42
CA PHE A 239 -0.98 -1.02 10.96
C PHE A 239 -2.46 -0.99 11.35
N ASN A 240 -2.84 -0.03 12.17
CA ASN A 240 -4.26 0.27 12.35
C ASN A 240 -4.76 1.01 11.11
N ARG A 241 -6.00 0.75 10.73
CA ARG A 241 -6.67 1.40 9.59
C ARG A 241 -6.65 2.94 9.66
N ASN A 242 -6.57 3.50 10.86
CA ASN A 242 -6.53 4.94 11.11
C ASN A 242 -5.11 5.48 11.33
N ASP A 243 -4.07 4.65 11.23
CA ASP A 243 -2.68 5.11 11.34
C ASP A 243 -2.32 5.97 10.13
N ASP A 244 -1.78 7.17 10.37
CA ASP A 244 -1.23 8.02 9.31
C ASP A 244 0.23 7.63 9.06
N LEU A 245 0.43 6.82 8.04
CA LEU A 245 1.73 6.23 7.74
C LEU A 245 2.82 7.28 7.46
N LYS A 246 2.46 8.39 6.80
CA LYS A 246 3.41 9.43 6.36
C LYS A 246 3.50 10.61 7.32
N LYS A 247 2.70 10.67 8.39
CA LYS A 247 2.77 11.73 9.40
C LYS A 247 4.16 11.79 10.02
N ASN A 248 4.79 12.95 9.93
CA ASN A 248 6.08 13.22 10.54
C ASN A 248 5.89 13.78 11.95
N TYR A 249 6.39 13.07 12.94
CA TYR A 249 6.34 13.44 14.35
C TYR A 249 7.60 14.20 14.76
N LYS A 250 7.47 15.27 15.55
CA LYS A 250 8.66 15.95 16.11
C LYS A 250 9.42 15.07 17.09
N ASP A 251 8.68 14.20 17.77
CA ASP A 251 9.15 13.32 18.84
C ASP A 251 8.63 11.91 18.56
N LEU A 252 9.55 10.96 18.40
CA LEU A 252 9.25 9.59 18.03
C LEU A 252 8.50 8.85 19.14
N SER A 253 8.69 9.21 20.42
CA SER A 253 7.96 8.57 21.53
C SER A 253 6.47 8.90 21.52
N LYS A 254 6.10 10.04 20.89
CA LYS A 254 4.71 10.48 20.72
C LYS A 254 4.07 9.97 19.43
N MET A 255 4.80 9.17 18.63
CA MET A 255 4.24 8.51 17.47
C MET A 255 3.08 7.61 17.91
N PHE A 256 1.95 7.75 17.23
CA PHE A 256 0.77 6.91 17.46
C PHE A 256 0.80 5.79 16.43
N PHE A 257 0.75 4.55 16.90
CA PHE A 257 0.85 3.34 16.09
C PHE A 257 0.00 2.26 16.76
N LEU A 258 -0.85 1.54 16.01
CA LEU A 258 -1.75 0.53 16.58
C LEU A 258 -2.54 1.04 17.80
N GLU A 259 -3.10 2.25 17.69
CA GLU A 259 -3.88 2.94 18.73
C GLU A 259 -3.13 3.28 20.02
N ASN A 260 -1.80 3.14 20.05
CA ASN A 260 -0.98 3.42 21.23
C ASN A 260 0.21 4.31 20.88
N GLN A 261 0.73 5.02 21.88
CA GLN A 261 1.98 5.74 21.70
C GLN A 261 3.16 4.76 21.74
N LEU A 262 4.17 5.01 20.89
CA LEU A 262 5.38 4.19 20.88
C LEU A 262 6.11 4.23 22.23
N GLY A 263 6.11 5.39 22.89
CA GLY A 263 6.72 5.59 24.20
C GLY A 263 8.25 5.67 24.16
N ASP A 264 8.82 6.20 25.24
CA ASP A 264 10.25 6.55 25.29
C ASP A 264 11.16 5.32 25.14
N ASN A 265 10.81 4.22 25.80
CA ASN A 265 11.59 2.98 25.77
C ASN A 265 11.77 2.43 24.35
N LEU A 266 10.67 2.34 23.58
CA LEU A 266 10.73 1.81 22.23
C LEU A 266 11.35 2.82 21.26
N SER A 267 11.04 4.11 21.43
CA SER A 267 11.60 5.19 20.60
C SER A 267 13.14 5.25 20.65
N ALA A 268 13.75 4.83 21.76
CA ALA A 268 15.21 4.81 21.94
C ALA A 268 15.90 3.67 21.18
N ILE A 269 15.16 2.61 20.80
CA ILE A 269 15.73 1.40 20.18
C ILE A 269 15.35 1.23 18.71
N VAL A 270 14.21 1.78 18.27
CA VAL A 270 13.78 1.71 16.87
C VAL A 270 14.62 2.63 15.99
N SER A 271 14.80 2.23 14.73
CA SER A 271 15.42 3.08 13.72
C SER A 271 14.36 3.70 12.83
N CYS A 272 14.47 5.00 12.59
CA CYS A 272 13.58 5.75 11.69
C CYS A 272 14.41 6.65 10.77
N LEU A 273 14.78 6.14 9.60
CA LEU A 273 15.66 6.86 8.68
C LEU A 273 14.84 7.83 7.82
N ASN A 274 15.25 9.10 7.75
CA ASN A 274 14.61 10.16 6.93
C ASN A 274 13.26 10.69 7.46
N GLY A 275 13.14 10.81 8.80
CA GLY A 275 12.02 11.47 9.47
C GLY A 275 11.17 10.51 10.28
N ASN A 276 10.59 11.00 11.38
CA ASN A 276 9.88 10.18 12.37
C ASN A 276 8.45 9.90 11.88
N SER A 277 8.29 8.90 11.02
CA SER A 277 6.98 8.46 10.51
C SER A 277 6.93 6.93 10.48
N ILE A 278 5.74 6.34 10.53
CA ILE A 278 5.57 4.88 10.41
C ILE A 278 6.15 4.38 9.08
N TRP A 279 6.07 5.20 8.02
CA TRP A 279 6.64 4.94 6.71
C TRP A 279 8.15 4.61 6.76
N ASN A 280 8.88 5.27 7.67
CA ASN A 280 10.33 5.12 7.82
C ASN A 280 10.73 4.24 9.01
N LEU A 281 9.75 3.77 9.78
CA LEU A 281 9.98 3.02 11.01
C LEU A 281 10.38 1.57 10.70
N LYS A 282 11.58 1.14 11.12
CA LYS A 282 12.09 -0.22 10.90
C LYS A 282 11.59 -1.19 11.97
N ILE A 283 10.43 -1.81 11.72
CA ILE A 283 9.79 -2.75 12.65
C ILE A 283 9.27 -4.03 11.98
N PHE A 284 9.32 -4.11 10.65
CA PHE A 284 8.77 -5.25 9.91
C PHE A 284 9.87 -6.27 9.63
N ARG A 285 9.75 -7.46 10.21
CA ARG A 285 10.79 -8.50 10.14
C ARG A 285 10.67 -9.33 8.86
N ALA A 286 11.80 -9.57 8.21
CA ALA A 286 11.94 -10.58 7.15
C ALA A 286 12.04 -11.98 7.74
N CYS A 287 11.32 -12.93 7.13
CA CYS A 287 11.32 -14.34 7.53
C CYS A 287 11.39 -15.27 6.31
N ASP A 288 11.76 -16.52 6.52
CA ASP A 288 11.96 -17.50 5.43
C ASP A 288 10.67 -17.96 4.76
N THR A 289 9.55 -17.90 5.47
CA THR A 289 8.24 -18.31 4.96
C THR A 289 7.16 -17.27 5.28
N MET A 290 6.09 -17.26 4.48
CA MET A 290 4.91 -16.41 4.75
C MET A 290 4.29 -16.73 6.12
N SER A 291 4.20 -18.02 6.49
CA SER A 291 3.67 -18.44 7.80
C SER A 291 4.50 -17.89 8.96
N THR A 292 5.82 -18.01 8.89
CA THR A 292 6.70 -17.46 9.93
C THR A 292 6.62 -15.94 9.98
N SER A 293 6.55 -15.27 8.83
CA SER A 293 6.42 -13.81 8.74
C SER A 293 5.13 -13.32 9.40
N PHE A 294 4.00 -13.95 9.06
CA PHE A 294 2.70 -13.61 9.64
C PHE A 294 2.67 -13.83 11.15
N LEU A 295 3.13 -14.99 11.62
CA LEU A 295 3.14 -15.31 13.05
C LEU A 295 4.07 -14.40 13.85
N CYS A 296 5.21 -14.01 13.26
CA CYS A 296 6.16 -13.08 13.85
C CYS A 296 5.52 -11.69 14.04
N SER A 297 4.88 -11.16 12.99
CA SER A 297 4.16 -9.89 13.06
C SER A 297 2.93 -9.95 13.98
N TYR A 298 2.19 -11.06 13.99
CA TYR A 298 1.09 -11.29 14.94
C TYR A 298 1.56 -11.20 16.39
N ASN A 299 2.68 -11.85 16.72
CA ASN A 299 3.26 -11.81 18.07
C ASN A 299 3.67 -10.39 18.45
N PHE A 300 4.23 -9.63 17.51
CA PHE A 300 4.54 -8.23 17.73
C PHE A 300 3.28 -7.42 18.07
N ILE A 301 2.23 -7.50 17.25
CA ILE A 301 0.95 -6.80 17.46
C ILE A 301 0.38 -7.16 18.84
N GLU A 302 0.31 -8.45 19.16
CA GLU A 302 -0.22 -8.93 20.44
C GLU A 302 0.58 -8.39 21.63
N ASN A 303 1.91 -8.44 21.57
CA ASN A 303 2.77 -7.94 22.63
C ASN A 303 2.67 -6.42 22.77
N PHE A 304 2.59 -5.70 21.65
CA PHE A 304 2.48 -4.23 21.61
C PHE A 304 1.18 -3.76 22.26
N ILE A 305 0.03 -4.32 21.85
CA ILE A 305 -1.28 -3.96 22.42
C ILE A 305 -1.40 -4.36 23.90
N LYS A 306 -0.74 -5.44 24.31
CA LYS A 306 -0.71 -5.89 25.72
C LYS A 306 0.39 -5.21 26.55
N PHE A 307 1.09 -4.22 26.00
CA PHE A 307 2.20 -3.51 26.66
C PHE A 307 3.30 -4.42 27.23
N LYS A 308 3.59 -5.56 26.57
CA LYS A 308 4.65 -6.48 26.95
C LYS A 308 6.01 -5.99 26.43
N LEU A 309 6.51 -4.91 27.05
CA LEU A 309 7.71 -4.19 26.60
C LEU A 309 8.93 -5.10 26.41
N ASP A 310 9.24 -5.98 27.35
CA ASP A 310 10.44 -6.84 27.26
C ASP A 310 10.45 -7.70 25.99
N ALA A 311 9.31 -8.29 25.63
CA ALA A 311 9.19 -9.10 24.42
C ALA A 311 9.29 -8.27 23.13
N ILE A 312 8.83 -7.02 23.16
CA ILE A 312 8.96 -6.09 22.03
C ILE A 312 10.41 -5.63 21.88
N ILE A 313 11.08 -5.32 23.00
CA ILE A 313 12.50 -4.93 23.01
C ILE A 313 13.35 -6.08 22.49
N GLU A 314 13.12 -7.31 22.96
CA GLU A 314 13.79 -8.52 22.46
C GLU A 314 13.57 -8.69 20.95
N PHE A 315 12.33 -8.55 20.48
CA PHE A 315 12.02 -8.56 19.05
C PHE A 315 12.79 -7.47 18.30
N LEU A 316 12.84 -6.23 18.78
CA LEU A 316 13.47 -5.12 18.07
C LEU A 316 14.99 -5.14 18.14
N THR A 317 15.57 -5.96 19.01
CA THR A 317 17.02 -6.04 19.22
C THR A 317 17.67 -7.28 18.62
N THR A 318 16.91 -8.36 18.47
CA THR A 318 17.34 -9.59 17.79
C THR A 318 17.35 -9.39 16.28
N ASP A 319 18.40 -9.79 15.58
CA ASP A 319 18.54 -9.72 14.12
C ASP A 319 18.02 -8.39 13.53
N LYS A 320 18.56 -7.27 14.00
CA LYS A 320 18.13 -5.91 13.60
C LYS A 320 18.25 -5.66 12.10
N GLU A 321 19.18 -6.34 11.43
CA GLU A 321 19.39 -6.22 9.99
C GLU A 321 18.21 -6.77 9.17
N ASP A 322 17.39 -7.64 9.77
CA ASP A 322 16.18 -8.18 9.15
C ASP A 322 14.94 -7.29 9.37
N LEU A 323 15.10 -6.11 9.99
CA LEU A 323 14.02 -5.14 10.17
C LEU A 323 13.97 -4.12 9.04
N PHE A 324 12.81 -4.08 8.39
CA PHE A 324 12.50 -3.19 7.28
C PHE A 324 11.50 -2.13 7.70
N SER A 325 11.60 -0.96 7.06
CA SER A 325 10.55 0.05 7.02
C SER A 325 9.67 -0.14 5.77
N LEU A 326 8.49 0.51 5.73
CA LEU A 326 7.68 0.52 4.50
C LEU A 326 8.46 1.09 3.31
N PHE A 327 9.27 2.11 3.55
CA PHE A 327 10.14 2.68 2.53
C PHE A 327 11.12 1.64 1.96
N ASP A 328 11.78 0.85 2.82
CA ASP A 328 12.75 -0.15 2.38
C ASP A 328 12.09 -1.21 1.47
N LEU A 329 10.85 -1.61 1.78
CA LEU A 329 10.13 -2.65 1.05
C LEU A 329 9.77 -2.28 -0.39
N LEU A 330 9.71 -0.99 -0.73
CA LEU A 330 9.45 -0.53 -2.10
C LEU A 330 10.50 -1.02 -3.10
N GLU A 331 11.75 -1.21 -2.65
CA GLU A 331 12.85 -1.64 -3.52
C GLU A 331 12.98 -3.15 -3.65
N HIS A 332 12.36 -3.91 -2.74
CA HIS A 332 12.59 -5.35 -2.63
C HIS A 332 11.39 -6.21 -3.02
N ASN A 333 10.21 -5.63 -3.21
CA ASN A 333 8.99 -6.38 -3.52
C ASN A 333 9.16 -7.26 -4.79
N SER A 334 8.69 -8.51 -4.70
CA SER A 334 8.76 -9.53 -5.74
C SER A 334 7.35 -9.89 -6.23
N TYR A 335 6.87 -9.19 -7.26
CA TYR A 335 5.53 -9.43 -7.82
C TYR A 335 5.39 -10.83 -8.42
N GLU A 336 6.47 -11.34 -9.03
CA GLU A 336 6.50 -12.69 -9.59
C GLU A 336 6.24 -13.73 -8.49
N LYS A 337 6.91 -13.61 -7.34
CA LYS A 337 6.71 -14.52 -6.21
C LYS A 337 5.33 -14.38 -5.58
N MET A 338 4.77 -13.17 -5.57
CA MET A 338 3.40 -12.97 -5.12
C MET A 338 2.39 -13.71 -6.01
N ILE A 339 2.58 -13.68 -7.34
CA ILE A 339 1.73 -14.39 -8.30
C ILE A 339 1.93 -15.91 -8.20
N GLU A 340 3.18 -16.38 -8.10
CA GLU A 340 3.49 -17.81 -7.91
C GLU A 340 2.76 -18.38 -6.70
N TYR A 341 2.81 -17.71 -5.54
CA TYR A 341 2.06 -18.10 -4.35
C TYR A 341 0.55 -18.20 -4.63
N ARG A 342 -0.04 -17.17 -5.26
CA ARG A 342 -1.48 -17.17 -5.53
C ARG A 342 -1.88 -18.32 -6.45
N LEU A 343 -1.05 -18.67 -7.44
CA LEU A 343 -1.30 -19.83 -8.31
C LEU A 343 -1.13 -21.15 -7.57
N GLU A 344 -0.06 -21.30 -6.77
CA GLU A 344 0.24 -22.52 -6.00
C GLU A 344 -0.93 -22.90 -5.07
N TYR A 345 -1.55 -21.91 -4.44
CA TYR A 345 -2.66 -22.10 -3.49
C TYR A 345 -4.04 -21.92 -4.12
N GLY A 346 -4.14 -21.83 -5.45
CA GLY A 346 -5.43 -21.74 -6.17
C GLY A 346 -6.25 -20.48 -5.82
N LEU A 347 -5.55 -19.39 -5.51
CA LEU A 347 -6.13 -18.10 -5.15
C LEU A 347 -6.41 -17.24 -6.38
N ILE A 348 -5.85 -17.54 -7.55
CA ILE A 348 -6.20 -16.90 -8.83
C ILE A 348 -6.27 -17.90 -9.98
#